data_AF-A0A162AGN8-F1
#
_entry.id   AF-A0A162AGN8-F1
#
_cell.length_a   1.000
_cell.length_b   1.000
_cell.length_c   1.000
_cell.angle_alpha   90.00
_cell.angle_beta   90.00
_cell.angle_gamma   90.00
#
_symmetry.space_group_name_H-M   'P 1'
#
loop_
_entity.id
_entity.type
_entity.pdbx_description
1 polymer ?
#
loop_
_entity_poly.entity_id
_entity_poly.type
_entity_poly.pdbx_seq_one_letter_code
_entity_poly.pdbx_strand_id
1 'polypeptide(L)'
;MEGGKSDPPADNPAKLEVLLVEKETRERLTYVVAAVMSSLGIISLTVLAVYYKFSYQMEEGGEIPYLEMLGTFALSLGAAMSMELMSKWVHKALWHTSLWHMHKSHHKPREGVFELNDVFAVMNAIPAIVLLAYGVFYKGLLPGICFGAGLGFTVLGIGYIFVHNGLVHKRFPVGPIVDIPYFRKVAAAHQLHHMGMFKGVPYGLFLGPKVYSCTWSFLLLF
;
A
#
# COMPACT_ATOMS: atom_id res chain seq x y z
N MET A 1 -62.42 11.55 -15.60
CA MET A 1 -61.85 11.91 -14.29
C MET A 1 -60.39 11.50 -14.32
N GLU A 2 -59.53 12.38 -14.82
CA GLU A 2 -58.08 12.18 -14.82
C GLU A 2 -57.55 12.56 -13.44
N GLY A 3 -56.94 11.59 -12.75
CA GLY A 3 -56.24 11.81 -11.49
C GLY A 3 -54.90 12.47 -11.78
N GLY A 4 -54.76 13.72 -11.34
CA GLY A 4 -53.54 14.52 -11.48
C GLY A 4 -52.34 13.82 -10.83
N LYS A 5 -51.33 13.54 -11.66
CA LYS A 5 -50.00 13.17 -11.21
C LYS A 5 -49.35 14.45 -10.69
N SER A 6 -49.22 14.59 -9.38
CA SER A 6 -48.48 15.70 -8.78
C SER A 6 -47.03 15.60 -9.22
N ASP A 7 -46.56 16.58 -9.99
CA ASP A 7 -45.15 16.70 -10.34
C ASP A 7 -44.29 16.78 -9.06
N PRO A 8 -43.10 16.15 -9.04
CA PRO A 8 -42.20 16.27 -7.90
C PRO A 8 -41.85 17.74 -7.66
N PRO A 9 -41.74 18.21 -6.40
CA PRO A 9 -41.46 19.60 -6.12
C PRO A 9 -40.13 20.00 -6.75
N ALA A 10 -40.12 21.11 -7.48
CA ALA A 10 -38.92 21.69 -8.06
C ALA A 10 -37.86 21.86 -6.95
N ASP A 11 -36.80 21.05 -7.02
CA ASP A 11 -35.70 21.10 -6.06
C ASP A 11 -35.07 22.50 -6.12
N ASN A 12 -35.04 23.18 -4.98
CA ASN A 12 -34.39 24.48 -4.88
C ASN A 12 -32.88 24.24 -5.11
N PRO A 13 -32.28 24.77 -6.18
CA PRO A 13 -30.89 24.48 -6.52
C PRO A 13 -29.92 24.81 -5.38
N ALA A 14 -30.23 25.83 -4.56
CA ALA A 14 -29.44 26.17 -3.38
C ALA A 14 -29.54 25.10 -2.27
N LYS A 15 -30.68 24.43 -2.13
CA LYS A 15 -30.87 23.34 -1.15
C LYS A 15 -30.16 22.07 -1.60
N LEU A 16 -30.19 21.77 -2.90
CA LEU A 16 -29.43 20.66 -3.49
C LEU A 16 -27.91 20.88 -3.32
N GLU A 17 -27.42 22.09 -3.59
CA GLU A 17 -26.00 22.44 -3.41
C GLU A 17 -25.55 22.24 -1.96
N VAL A 18 -26.32 22.73 -0.98
CA VAL A 18 -26.03 22.51 0.44
C VAL A 18 -26.00 21.01 0.80
N LEU A 19 -26.96 20.22 0.32
CA LEU A 19 -27.00 18.78 0.57
C LEU A 19 -25.81 18.03 -0.06
N LEU A 20 -25.38 18.44 -1.25
CA LEU A 20 -24.20 17.89 -1.91
C LEU A 20 -22.93 18.21 -1.13
N VAL A 21 -22.76 19.47 -0.70
CA VAL A 21 -21.62 19.89 0.12
C VAL A 21 -21.58 19.15 1.46
N GLU A 22 -22.73 18.99 2.14
CA GLU A 22 -22.82 18.21 3.38
C GLU A 22 -22.46 16.73 3.15
N LYS A 23 -22.93 16.14 2.05
CA LYS A 23 -22.61 14.75 1.68
C LYS A 23 -21.12 14.59 1.41
N GLU A 24 -20.52 15.45 0.59
CA GLU A 24 -19.08 15.44 0.29
C GLU A 24 -18.24 15.64 1.56
N THR A 25 -18.66 16.55 2.44
CA THR A 25 -17.99 16.78 3.73
C THR A 25 -18.05 15.55 4.62
N ARG A 26 -19.20 14.87 4.70
CA ARG A 26 -19.38 13.63 5.48
C ARG A 26 -18.55 12.48 4.92
N GLU A 27 -18.51 12.32 3.59
CA GLU A 27 -17.67 11.33 2.93
C GLU A 27 -16.19 11.60 3.22
N ARG A 28 -15.73 12.85 3.05
CA ARG A 28 -14.36 13.27 3.38
C ARG A 28 -14.01 13.00 4.83
N LEU A 29 -14.91 13.31 5.77
CA LEU A 29 -14.71 13.04 7.19
C LEU A 29 -14.57 11.53 7.45
N THR A 30 -15.46 10.73 6.87
CA THR A 30 -15.43 9.27 7.00
C THR A 30 -14.10 8.71 6.50
N TYR A 31 -13.59 9.23 5.38
CA TYR A 31 -12.30 8.83 4.81
C TYR A 31 -11.11 9.21 5.71
N VAL A 32 -11.09 10.43 6.24
CA VAL A 32 -10.03 10.87 7.15
C VAL A 32 -10.04 10.01 8.42
N VAL A 33 -11.21 9.78 9.01
CA VAL A 33 -11.35 8.93 10.21
C VAL A 33 -10.86 7.51 9.92
N ALA A 34 -11.30 6.90 8.81
CA ALA A 34 -10.88 5.55 8.43
C ALA A 34 -9.35 5.45 8.26
N ALA A 35 -8.74 6.41 7.59
CA ALA A 35 -7.29 6.45 7.37
C ALA A 35 -6.49 6.65 8.67
N VAL A 36 -6.98 7.53 9.57
CA VAL A 36 -6.36 7.74 10.88
C VAL A 36 -6.47 6.47 11.73
N MET A 37 -7.66 5.88 11.82
CA MET A 37 -7.89 4.65 12.58
C MET A 37 -7.06 3.48 12.04
N SER A 38 -6.96 3.31 10.72
CA SER A 38 -6.12 2.26 10.14
C SER A 38 -4.64 2.47 10.42
N SER A 39 -4.16 3.72 10.33
CA SER A 39 -2.77 4.06 10.61
C SER A 39 -2.42 3.82 12.08
N LEU A 40 -3.28 4.28 13.00
CA LEU A 40 -3.14 4.01 14.43
C LEU A 40 -3.18 2.52 14.74
N GLY A 41 -4.08 1.77 14.10
CA GLY A 41 -4.17 0.32 14.24
C GLY A 41 -2.89 -0.40 13.81
N ILE A 42 -2.34 -0.07 12.64
CA ILE A 42 -1.10 -0.66 12.12
C ILE A 42 0.09 -0.29 12.99
N ILE A 43 0.21 0.97 13.41
CA ILE A 43 1.28 1.42 14.31
C ILE A 43 1.19 0.69 15.65
N SER A 44 -0.01 0.63 16.24
CA SER A 44 -0.23 -0.05 17.51
C SER A 44 0.10 -1.54 17.43
N LEU A 45 -0.34 -2.22 16.36
CA LEU A 45 -0.03 -3.63 16.14
C LEU A 45 1.47 -3.86 15.97
N THR A 46 2.16 -2.97 15.26
CA THR A 46 3.62 -3.04 15.06
C THR A 46 4.36 -2.88 16.39
N VAL A 47 3.99 -1.87 17.18
CA VAL A 47 4.57 -1.63 18.50
C VAL A 47 4.32 -2.82 19.43
N LEU A 48 3.09 -3.34 19.47
CA LEU A 48 2.73 -4.50 20.27
C LEU A 48 3.49 -5.76 19.84
N ALA A 49 3.67 -6.00 18.55
CA ALA A 49 4.41 -7.16 18.05
C ALA A 49 5.90 -7.09 18.43
N VAL A 50 6.53 -5.92 18.28
CA VAL A 50 7.91 -5.69 18.69
C VAL A 50 8.06 -5.82 20.21
N TYR A 51 7.15 -5.21 20.97
CA TYR A 51 7.12 -5.32 22.43
C TYR A 51 6.96 -6.76 22.88
N TYR A 52 6.02 -7.51 22.30
CA TYR A 52 5.80 -8.92 22.59
C TYR A 52 7.04 -9.75 22.31
N LYS A 53 7.69 -9.57 21.15
CA LYS A 53 8.91 -10.28 20.79
C LYS A 53 10.02 -10.08 21.83
N PHE A 54 10.31 -8.83 22.20
CA PHE A 54 11.40 -8.56 23.13
C PHE A 54 11.04 -8.84 24.60
N SER A 55 9.77 -8.71 24.99
CA SER A 55 9.33 -9.16 26.32
C SER A 55 9.43 -10.68 26.47
N TYR A 56 9.01 -11.45 25.46
CA TYR A 56 9.19 -12.91 25.42
C TYR A 56 10.66 -13.31 25.47
N GLN A 57 11.54 -12.56 24.79
CA GLN A 57 12.98 -12.80 24.80
C GLN A 57 13.63 -12.57 26.18
N MET A 58 13.12 -11.61 26.96
CA MET A 58 13.64 -11.23 28.28
C MET A 58 12.89 -11.89 29.44
N GLU A 59 12.00 -12.85 29.17
CA GLU A 59 11.39 -13.67 30.22
C GLU A 59 12.48 -14.25 31.15
N GLU A 60 12.16 -14.36 32.44
CA GLU A 60 13.07 -14.84 33.50
C GLU A 60 14.20 -13.88 33.92
N GLY A 61 14.12 -12.59 33.55
CA GLY A 61 15.10 -11.58 33.98
C GLY A 61 16.37 -11.58 33.14
N GLY A 62 16.29 -12.06 31.91
CA GLY A 62 17.39 -12.04 30.95
C GLY A 62 17.89 -10.63 30.64
N GLU A 63 19.17 -10.52 30.27
CA GLU A 63 19.78 -9.27 29.84
C GLU A 63 19.11 -8.70 28.58
N ILE A 64 19.17 -7.38 28.41
CA ILE A 64 18.63 -6.71 27.23
C ILE A 64 19.41 -7.17 25.98
N PRO A 65 18.76 -7.77 24.97
CA PRO A 65 19.44 -8.38 23.82
C PRO A 65 19.78 -7.34 22.74
N TYR A 66 20.69 -6.41 23.04
CA TYR A 66 21.03 -5.26 22.18
C TYR A 66 21.37 -5.65 20.74
N LEU A 67 22.16 -6.71 20.55
CA LEU A 67 22.55 -7.17 19.21
C LEU A 67 21.34 -7.66 18.39
N GLU A 68 20.43 -8.38 19.03
CA GLU A 68 19.18 -8.82 18.40
C GLU A 68 18.29 -7.64 18.06
N MET A 69 18.15 -6.65 18.96
CA MET A 69 17.38 -5.43 18.71
C MET A 69 17.93 -4.64 17.52
N LEU A 70 19.24 -4.42 17.49
CA LEU A 70 19.92 -3.72 16.39
C LEU A 70 19.77 -4.48 15.07
N GLY A 71 20.00 -5.80 15.09
CA GLY A 71 19.84 -6.65 13.93
C GLY A 71 18.40 -6.65 13.41
N THR A 72 17.42 -6.76 14.30
CA THR A 72 15.98 -6.69 13.97
C THR A 72 15.65 -5.38 13.26
N PHE A 73 16.10 -4.25 13.82
CA PHE A 73 15.87 -2.94 13.23
C PHE A 73 16.54 -2.79 11.85
N ALA A 74 17.82 -3.18 11.75
CA ALA A 74 18.58 -3.10 10.51
C ALA A 74 17.96 -3.97 9.39
N LEU A 75 17.57 -5.21 9.72
CA LEU A 75 16.95 -6.13 8.76
C LEU A 75 15.53 -5.69 8.39
N SER A 76 14.79 -5.03 9.29
CA SER A 76 13.50 -4.43 8.94
C SER A 76 13.65 -3.33 7.88
N LEU A 77 14.60 -2.41 8.06
CA LEU A 77 14.87 -1.37 7.07
C LEU A 77 15.40 -1.95 5.76
N GLY A 78 16.37 -2.86 5.84
CA GLY A 78 16.97 -3.51 4.69
C GLY A 78 15.96 -4.32 3.86
N ALA A 79 15.09 -5.09 4.53
CA ALA A 79 14.04 -5.86 3.87
C ALA A 79 13.00 -4.96 3.19
N ALA A 80 12.56 -3.88 3.86
CA ALA A 80 11.68 -2.89 3.24
C ALA A 80 12.31 -2.32 1.96
N MET A 81 13.55 -1.81 2.02
CA MET A 81 14.22 -1.28 0.82
C MET A 81 14.38 -2.32 -0.29
N SER A 82 14.72 -3.56 0.08
CA SER A 82 14.95 -4.65 -0.86
C SER A 82 13.65 -5.09 -1.55
N MET A 83 12.51 -5.05 -0.86
CA MET A 83 11.21 -5.41 -1.43
C MET A 83 10.81 -4.50 -2.59
N GLU A 84 11.06 -3.19 -2.53
CA GLU A 84 10.79 -2.30 -3.66
C GLU A 84 11.63 -2.68 -4.90
N LEU A 85 12.90 -2.99 -4.70
CA LEU A 85 13.81 -3.40 -5.79
C LEU A 85 13.42 -4.75 -6.38
N MET A 86 13.10 -5.71 -5.51
CA MET A 86 12.64 -7.04 -5.91
C MET A 86 11.30 -6.97 -6.63
N SER A 87 10.34 -6.23 -6.09
CA SER A 87 9.02 -5.99 -6.70
C SER A 87 9.16 -5.42 -8.09
N LYS A 88 9.98 -4.38 -8.28
CA LYS A 88 10.29 -3.81 -9.59
C LYS A 88 10.86 -4.84 -10.55
N TRP A 89 11.80 -5.66 -10.09
CA TRP A 89 12.43 -6.69 -10.93
C TRP A 89 11.42 -7.79 -11.30
N VAL A 90 10.72 -8.36 -10.32
CA VAL A 90 9.68 -9.40 -10.52
C VAL A 90 8.58 -8.91 -11.44
N HIS A 91 8.09 -7.68 -11.23
CA HIS A 91 7.05 -7.08 -12.04
C HIS A 91 7.46 -7.02 -13.52
N LYS A 92 8.68 -6.55 -13.80
CA LYS A 92 9.21 -6.51 -15.17
C LYS A 92 9.50 -7.91 -15.72
N ALA A 93 10.21 -8.74 -14.96
CA ALA A 93 10.84 -9.96 -15.44
C ALA A 93 9.92 -11.18 -15.44
N LEU A 94 8.86 -11.17 -14.63
CA LEU A 94 7.91 -12.27 -14.48
C LEU A 94 6.47 -11.83 -14.80
N TRP A 95 5.95 -10.77 -14.16
CA TRP A 95 4.54 -10.40 -14.32
C TRP A 95 4.21 -9.86 -15.72
N HIS A 96 5.13 -9.15 -16.37
CA HIS A 96 4.99 -8.70 -17.77
C HIS A 96 5.51 -9.71 -18.81
N THR A 97 5.87 -10.92 -18.39
CA THR A 97 6.38 -11.97 -19.27
C THR A 97 5.62 -13.29 -19.05
N SER A 98 6.18 -14.24 -18.30
CA SER A 98 5.64 -15.58 -18.08
C SER A 98 4.34 -15.58 -17.28
N LEU A 99 4.11 -14.59 -16.40
CA LEU A 99 2.93 -14.49 -15.54
C LEU A 99 1.93 -13.41 -16.02
N TRP A 100 2.04 -12.96 -17.26
CA TRP A 100 1.15 -11.95 -17.83
C TRP A 100 -0.32 -12.36 -17.81
N HIS A 101 -0.64 -13.65 -17.99
CA HIS A 101 -2.03 -14.11 -17.94
C HIS A 101 -2.72 -13.81 -16.58
N MET A 102 -1.96 -13.72 -15.49
CA MET A 102 -2.45 -13.33 -14.16
C MET A 102 -2.48 -11.80 -14.03
N HIS A 103 -1.38 -11.15 -14.43
CA HIS A 103 -1.21 -9.71 -14.30
C HIS A 103 -2.12 -8.88 -15.24
N LYS A 104 -2.53 -9.44 -16.39
CA LYS A 104 -3.42 -8.77 -17.36
C LYS A 104 -4.75 -8.33 -16.75
N SER A 105 -5.26 -9.06 -15.75
CA SER A 105 -6.48 -8.65 -15.02
C SER A 105 -6.34 -7.27 -14.37
N HIS A 106 -5.11 -6.91 -14.00
CA HIS A 106 -4.76 -5.66 -13.36
C HIS A 106 -4.63 -4.47 -14.32
N HIS A 107 -4.29 -4.74 -15.58
CA HIS A 107 -4.15 -3.74 -16.65
C HIS A 107 -5.49 -3.40 -17.33
N LYS A 108 -6.56 -4.07 -16.93
CA LYS A 108 -7.90 -3.86 -17.48
C LYS A 108 -8.80 -3.15 -16.47
N PRO A 109 -9.89 -2.51 -16.94
CA PRO A 109 -10.94 -2.06 -16.05
C PRO A 109 -11.42 -3.20 -15.15
N ARG A 110 -11.52 -2.92 -13.85
CA ARG A 110 -11.87 -3.92 -12.83
C ARG A 110 -13.37 -4.26 -12.89
N GLU A 111 -13.69 -5.55 -12.87
CA GLU A 111 -15.07 -6.06 -12.93
C GLU A 111 -15.63 -6.50 -11.56
N GLY A 112 -14.82 -6.54 -10.49
CA GLY A 112 -15.27 -7.02 -9.17
C GLY A 112 -14.29 -6.69 -8.03
N VAL A 113 -14.57 -7.21 -6.82
CA VAL A 113 -13.76 -6.93 -5.61
C VAL A 113 -12.33 -7.44 -5.76
N PHE A 114 -12.18 -8.64 -6.32
CA PHE A 114 -10.90 -9.33 -6.50
C PHE A 114 -10.49 -9.40 -7.98
N GLU A 115 -9.18 -9.43 -8.20
CA GLU A 115 -8.55 -9.68 -9.50
C GLU A 115 -7.65 -10.91 -9.40
N LEU A 116 -7.46 -11.63 -10.52
CA LEU A 116 -6.48 -12.75 -10.55
C LEU A 116 -5.08 -12.29 -10.13
N ASN A 117 -4.73 -11.03 -10.40
CA ASN A 117 -3.50 -10.38 -9.97
C ASN A 117 -3.30 -10.36 -8.44
N ASP A 118 -4.36 -10.42 -7.64
CA ASP A 118 -4.28 -10.34 -6.18
C ASP A 118 -3.50 -11.54 -5.58
N VAL A 119 -3.37 -12.63 -6.33
CA VAL A 119 -2.48 -13.76 -6.01
C VAL A 119 -1.03 -13.32 -5.78
N PHE A 120 -0.53 -12.28 -6.46
CA PHE A 120 0.82 -11.78 -6.25
C PHE A 120 0.97 -11.14 -4.88
N ALA A 121 -0.07 -10.46 -4.37
CA ALA A 121 -0.05 -9.93 -3.02
C ALA A 121 0.02 -11.07 -1.99
N VAL A 122 -0.75 -12.13 -2.18
CA VAL A 122 -0.73 -13.33 -1.31
C VAL A 122 0.64 -14.02 -1.36
N MET A 123 1.19 -14.28 -2.55
CA MET A 123 2.50 -14.93 -2.70
C MET A 123 3.63 -14.12 -2.07
N ASN A 124 3.58 -12.79 -2.14
CA ASN A 124 4.56 -11.92 -1.49
C ASN A 124 4.35 -11.83 0.03
N ALA A 125 3.12 -12.00 0.54
CA ALA A 125 2.82 -11.98 1.96
C ALA A 125 3.30 -13.26 2.68
N ILE A 126 3.28 -14.41 2.02
CA ILE A 126 3.67 -15.70 2.62
C ILE A 126 5.09 -15.66 3.22
N PRO A 127 6.15 -15.23 2.50
CA PRO A 127 7.49 -15.11 3.09
C PRO A 127 7.55 -14.20 4.32
N ALA A 128 6.81 -13.08 4.31
CA ALA A 128 6.77 -12.16 5.45
C ALA A 128 6.12 -12.82 6.68
N ILE A 129 5.01 -13.54 6.49
CA ILE A 129 4.30 -14.27 7.54
C ILE A 129 5.20 -15.37 8.13
N VAL A 130 5.88 -16.15 7.28
CA VAL A 130 6.79 -17.21 7.74
C VAL A 130 7.94 -16.64 8.57
N LEU A 131 8.54 -15.55 8.12
CA LEU A 131 9.62 -14.88 8.83
C LEU A 131 9.17 -14.30 10.18
N LEU A 132 7.99 -13.67 10.22
CA LEU A 132 7.39 -13.15 11.46
C LEU A 132 7.08 -14.30 12.43
N ALA A 133 6.44 -15.37 11.95
CA ALA A 133 6.09 -16.53 12.77
C ALA A 133 7.34 -17.18 13.36
N TYR A 134 8.37 -17.43 12.55
CA TYR A 134 9.65 -17.95 13.03
C TYR A 134 10.29 -17.02 14.07
N GLY A 135 10.25 -15.71 13.82
CA GLY A 135 10.79 -14.73 14.74
C GLY A 135 10.07 -14.65 16.09
N VAL A 136 8.76 -14.85 16.09
CA VAL A 136 7.90 -14.82 17.29
C VAL A 136 8.01 -16.11 18.11
N PHE A 137 8.01 -17.28 17.46
CA PHE A 137 7.96 -18.56 18.17
C PHE A 137 9.30 -19.03 18.73
N TYR A 138 10.42 -18.50 18.23
CA TYR A 138 11.75 -18.92 18.65
C TYR A 138 12.54 -17.76 19.27
N LYS A 139 13.34 -18.09 20.31
CA LYS A 139 14.24 -17.14 20.98
C LYS A 139 15.61 -17.13 20.31
N GLY A 140 16.31 -16.00 20.41
CA GLY A 140 17.69 -15.82 19.95
C GLY A 140 17.85 -14.93 18.72
N LEU A 141 19.13 -14.64 18.40
CA LEU A 141 19.52 -13.67 17.39
C LEU A 141 18.93 -13.96 16.00
N LEU A 142 19.04 -15.20 15.52
CA LEU A 142 18.56 -15.58 14.18
C LEU A 142 17.03 -15.41 14.05
N PRO A 143 16.20 -15.93 14.96
CA PRO A 143 14.77 -15.59 14.97
C PRO A 143 14.50 -14.08 15.03
N GLY A 144 15.21 -13.31 15.86
CA GLY A 144 15.02 -11.86 15.95
C GLY A 144 15.31 -11.11 14.64
N ILE A 145 16.40 -11.43 13.94
CA ILE A 145 16.68 -10.80 12.64
C ILE A 145 15.69 -11.24 11.56
N CYS A 146 15.19 -12.49 11.60
CA CYS A 146 14.11 -12.96 10.73
C CYS A 146 12.80 -12.21 11.01
N PHE A 147 12.46 -12.00 12.29
CA PHE A 147 11.33 -11.16 12.70
C PHE A 147 11.45 -9.76 12.07
N GLY A 148 12.64 -9.16 12.18
CA GLY A 148 12.94 -7.85 11.56
C GLY A 148 12.68 -7.85 10.06
N ALA A 149 13.22 -8.81 9.32
CA ALA A 149 13.00 -8.92 7.89
C ALA A 149 11.51 -9.08 7.51
N GLY A 150 10.78 -9.95 8.22
CA GLY A 150 9.34 -10.14 8.05
C GLY A 150 8.53 -8.88 8.35
N LEU A 151 8.94 -8.12 9.39
CA LEU A 151 8.33 -6.83 9.74
C LEU A 151 8.55 -5.80 8.62
N GLY A 152 9.76 -5.70 8.08
CA GLY A 152 10.10 -4.82 6.96
C GLY A 152 9.25 -5.09 5.71
N PHE A 153 9.13 -6.37 5.32
CA PHE A 153 8.25 -6.77 4.22
C PHE A 153 6.78 -6.46 4.49
N THR A 154 6.31 -6.67 5.72
CA THR A 154 4.91 -6.41 6.09
C THR A 154 4.59 -4.93 6.05
N VAL A 155 5.42 -4.09 6.67
CA VAL A 155 5.21 -2.64 6.70
C VAL A 155 5.23 -2.04 5.30
N LEU A 156 6.21 -2.42 4.47
CA LEU A 156 6.22 -1.93 3.09
C LEU A 156 5.08 -2.53 2.25
N GLY A 157 4.73 -3.80 2.45
CA GLY A 157 3.59 -4.45 1.80
C GLY A 157 2.25 -3.75 2.10
N ILE A 158 2.03 -3.34 3.35
CA ILE A 158 0.90 -2.48 3.73
C ILE A 158 0.99 -1.15 2.99
N GLY A 159 2.16 -0.52 2.94
CA GLY A 159 2.38 0.70 2.15
C GLY A 159 2.00 0.54 0.68
N TYR A 160 2.34 -0.60 0.07
CA TYR A 160 1.91 -0.98 -1.27
C TYR A 160 0.40 -1.08 -1.36
N ILE A 161 -0.28 -1.77 -0.44
CA ILE A 161 -1.75 -1.87 -0.44
C ILE A 161 -2.38 -0.48 -0.40
N PHE A 162 -1.94 0.41 0.49
CA PHE A 162 -2.49 1.78 0.57
C PHE A 162 -2.20 2.61 -0.69
N VAL A 163 -0.96 2.65 -1.16
CA VAL A 163 -0.61 3.52 -2.30
C VAL A 163 -1.09 2.90 -3.61
N HIS A 164 -0.75 1.65 -3.90
CA HIS A 164 -1.14 1.01 -5.14
C HIS A 164 -2.66 0.75 -5.20
N ASN A 165 -3.21 -0.04 -4.27
CA ASN A 165 -4.61 -0.44 -4.35
C ASN A 165 -5.55 0.71 -3.95
N GLY A 166 -5.20 1.43 -2.89
CA GLY A 166 -5.99 2.54 -2.37
C GLY A 166 -5.88 3.82 -3.19
N LEU A 167 -4.69 4.41 -3.32
CA LEU A 167 -4.52 5.70 -4.00
C LEU A 167 -4.62 5.59 -5.52
N VAL A 168 -3.86 4.68 -6.13
CA VAL A 168 -3.76 4.61 -7.60
C VAL A 168 -5.01 3.95 -8.20
N HIS A 169 -5.40 2.79 -7.66
CA HIS A 169 -6.52 1.99 -8.17
C HIS A 169 -7.86 2.27 -7.50
N LYS A 170 -7.89 3.15 -6.49
CA LYS A 170 -9.12 3.58 -5.81
C LYS A 170 -9.99 2.42 -5.31
N ARG A 171 -9.37 1.30 -4.89
CA ARG A 171 -10.09 0.10 -4.42
C ARG A 171 -10.73 0.30 -3.06
N PHE A 172 -10.13 1.14 -2.22
CA PHE A 172 -10.64 1.54 -0.93
C PHE A 172 -10.11 2.94 -0.63
N PRO A 173 -10.78 3.70 0.23
CA PRO A 173 -10.34 5.04 0.51
C PRO A 173 -9.04 5.06 1.30
N VAL A 174 -8.17 5.95 0.88
CA VAL A 174 -6.95 6.30 1.57
C VAL A 174 -7.03 7.77 1.92
N GLY A 175 -6.46 8.16 3.06
CA GLY A 175 -6.60 9.52 3.60
C GLY A 175 -5.99 10.61 2.68
N PRO A 176 -5.64 11.79 3.21
CA PRO A 176 -5.10 12.90 2.42
C PRO A 176 -3.69 12.63 1.85
N ILE A 177 -3.27 11.37 1.69
CA ILE A 177 -2.02 11.00 1.04
C ILE A 177 -1.97 11.45 -0.42
N VAL A 178 -3.13 11.64 -1.06
CA VAL A 178 -3.23 12.24 -2.41
C VAL A 178 -2.75 13.70 -2.44
N ASP A 179 -2.82 14.42 -1.33
CA ASP A 179 -2.42 15.83 -1.26
C ASP A 179 -0.89 15.98 -1.18
N ILE A 180 -0.17 14.88 -0.91
CA ILE A 180 1.29 14.87 -0.83
C ILE A 180 1.88 14.83 -2.25
N PRO A 181 2.70 15.83 -2.66
CA PRO A 181 3.21 15.94 -4.03
C PRO A 181 3.95 14.70 -4.54
N TYR A 182 4.67 14.00 -3.65
CA TYR A 182 5.38 12.77 -4.01
C TYR A 182 4.42 11.64 -4.43
N PHE A 183 3.36 11.39 -3.67
CA PHE A 183 2.41 10.31 -3.99
C PHE A 183 1.58 10.62 -5.24
N ARG A 184 1.34 11.89 -5.55
CA ARG A 184 0.78 12.30 -6.86
C ARG A 184 1.68 11.87 -8.02
N LYS A 185 3.00 12.06 -7.89
CA LYS A 185 3.98 11.62 -8.90
C LYS A 185 4.01 10.09 -9.01
N VAL A 186 3.94 9.38 -7.87
CA VAL A 186 3.86 7.90 -7.86
C VAL A 186 2.61 7.42 -8.59
N ALA A 187 1.45 8.00 -8.30
CA ALA A 187 0.20 7.64 -8.96
C ALA A 187 0.24 7.91 -10.48
N ALA A 188 0.74 9.07 -10.89
CA ALA A 188 0.91 9.41 -12.30
C ALA A 188 1.88 8.44 -13.01
N ALA A 189 3.02 8.13 -12.38
CA ALA A 189 3.99 7.19 -12.93
C ALA A 189 3.40 5.78 -13.13
N HIS A 190 2.58 5.31 -12.18
CA HIS A 190 1.91 4.03 -12.28
C HIS A 190 0.80 4.02 -13.34
N GLN A 191 0.06 5.12 -13.49
CA GLN A 191 -0.93 5.26 -14.57
C GLN A 191 -0.29 5.22 -15.96
N LEU A 192 0.87 5.87 -16.15
CA LEU A 192 1.63 5.79 -17.41
C LEU A 192 2.05 4.35 -17.74
N HIS A 193 2.43 3.57 -16.72
CA HIS A 193 2.72 2.15 -16.87
C HIS A 193 1.50 1.35 -17.37
N HIS A 194 0.32 1.56 -16.77
CA HIS A 194 -0.95 0.93 -17.20
C HIS A 194 -1.37 1.32 -18.63
N MET A 195 -1.04 2.53 -19.06
CA MET A 195 -1.25 2.96 -20.44
C MET A 195 -0.26 2.33 -21.44
N GLY A 196 0.72 1.55 -20.96
CA GLY A 196 1.74 0.92 -21.79
C GLY A 196 2.77 1.90 -22.37
N MET A 197 2.80 3.14 -21.89
CA MET A 197 3.70 4.17 -22.37
C MET A 197 5.17 3.79 -22.10
N PHE A 198 6.10 4.26 -22.94
CA PHE A 198 7.54 4.04 -22.77
C PHE A 198 7.94 2.55 -22.60
N LYS A 199 7.31 1.65 -23.37
CA LYS A 199 7.51 0.18 -23.26
C LYS A 199 7.16 -0.36 -21.86
N GLY A 200 6.13 0.20 -21.23
CA GLY A 200 5.65 -0.22 -19.91
C GLY A 200 6.55 0.20 -18.74
N VAL A 201 7.44 1.18 -18.91
CA VAL A 201 8.23 1.72 -17.78
C VAL A 201 7.40 2.82 -17.08
N PRO A 202 7.36 2.87 -15.72
CA PRO A 202 8.16 2.13 -14.75
C PRO A 202 7.44 0.92 -14.15
N TYR A 203 8.24 -0.05 -13.72
CA TYR A 203 7.75 -1.27 -13.06
C TYR A 203 7.79 -1.21 -11.52
N GLY A 204 8.46 -0.20 -10.94
CA GLY A 204 8.49 0.01 -9.49
C GLY A 204 7.44 1.04 -9.07
N LEU A 205 6.86 0.87 -7.88
CA LEU A 205 5.85 1.78 -7.36
C LEU A 205 6.50 3.06 -6.80
N PHE A 206 7.22 2.95 -5.69
CA PHE A 206 7.80 4.10 -4.99
C PHE A 206 9.01 4.69 -5.74
N LEU A 207 9.78 3.85 -6.43
CA LEU A 207 10.88 4.30 -7.28
C LEU A 207 10.44 4.71 -8.70
N GLY A 208 9.16 4.55 -9.04
CA GLY A 208 8.60 4.91 -10.34
C GLY A 208 8.94 6.33 -10.79
N PRO A 209 8.71 7.38 -9.97
CA PRO A 209 9.01 8.77 -10.33
C PRO A 209 10.48 9.04 -10.64
N LYS A 210 11.43 8.31 -10.02
CA LYS A 210 12.87 8.52 -10.21
C LYS A 210 13.36 8.05 -11.59
N VAL A 211 12.71 7.03 -12.16
CA VAL A 211 13.05 6.54 -13.51
C VAL A 211 12.85 7.63 -14.55
N TYR A 212 11.83 8.47 -14.36
CA TYR A 212 11.55 9.60 -15.22
C TYR A 212 12.45 10.78 -14.94
N SER A 213 12.74 11.13 -13.68
CA SER A 213 13.63 12.27 -13.39
C SER A 213 15.02 12.15 -14.05
N CYS A 214 15.50 10.94 -14.31
CA CYS A 214 16.77 10.71 -15.01
C CYS A 214 16.65 10.73 -16.55
N THR A 215 15.46 10.50 -17.11
CA THR A 215 15.16 10.66 -18.54
C THR A 215 14.61 12.05 -18.90
N TRP A 216 14.11 12.80 -17.92
CA TRP A 216 13.36 14.06 -18.09
C TRP A 216 14.16 15.35 -17.90
N SER A 217 15.49 15.30 -17.77
CA SER A 217 16.31 16.53 -17.90
C SER A 217 16.24 17.19 -19.28
N PHE A 218 15.46 16.66 -20.23
CA PHE A 218 15.34 17.19 -21.59
C PHE A 218 13.94 17.68 -22.01
N LEU A 219 12.87 17.53 -21.21
CA LEU A 219 11.51 17.79 -21.71
C LEU A 219 10.54 18.53 -20.77
N LEU A 220 11.04 19.24 -19.75
CA LEU A 220 10.25 20.22 -18.98
C LEU A 220 10.78 21.64 -19.23
N LEU A 221 10.70 22.06 -20.48
CA LEU A 221 10.82 23.47 -20.91
C LEU A 221 9.56 23.99 -21.62
N PHE A 222 8.44 23.26 -21.59
CA PHE A 222 7.14 23.72 -22.07
C PHE A 222 6.01 23.12 -21.22
#